data_AF-R5FTQ5-F1
#
_entry.id   AF-R5FTQ5-F1
#
_cell.length_a   1.000
_cell.length_b   1.000
_cell.length_c   1.000
_cell.angle_alpha   90.00
_cell.angle_beta   90.00
_cell.angle_gamma   90.00
#
_symmetry.space_group_name_H-M   'P 1'
#
loop_
_entity.id
_entity.type
_entity.pdbx_description
1 polymer ?
#
loop_
_entity_poly.entity_id
_entity_poly.type
_entity_poly.pdbx_seq_one_letter_code
_entity_poly.pdbx_strand_id
1 'polypeptide(L)'
;MKNYKLIIEYYKKGNKQEQIATLCSCSRMTVFTVLKRFRTLELNYDDVKSMSEEEISSLLFPERAKAGEGYLIPDFKWEEFQMCKHQSSIRLCWRRYCKRAAKQNLMAYSWKCFITLYNAYRRPKIVVEDPNDKIRNKLKDFNFLLSCCQRGSINYQVIQRKKEEWLKSLKLEEDKILDDE
;
A
#
# COMPACT_ATOMS: atom_id res chain seq x y z
N MET A 1 -10.00 10.08 -24.09
CA MET A 1 -10.49 10.03 -22.70
C MET A 1 -10.21 8.63 -22.16
N LYS A 2 -9.51 8.48 -21.04
CA LYS A 2 -9.22 7.16 -20.46
C LYS A 2 -10.13 6.99 -19.24
N ASN A 3 -11.06 6.06 -19.31
CA ASN A 3 -12.10 5.86 -18.30
C ASN A 3 -11.68 4.77 -17.31
N TYR A 4 -10.62 5.00 -16.54
CA TYR A 4 -10.07 4.00 -15.63
C TYR A 4 -11.05 3.66 -14.50
N LYS A 5 -11.81 4.64 -14.02
CA LYS A 5 -12.82 4.44 -12.97
C LYS A 5 -13.90 3.46 -13.42
N LEU A 6 -14.40 3.62 -14.65
CA LEU A 6 -15.41 2.73 -15.25
C LEU A 6 -14.88 1.29 -15.43
N ILE A 7 -13.63 1.13 -15.87
CA ILE A 7 -13.01 -0.21 -16.01
C ILE A 7 -13.01 -0.94 -14.66
N ILE A 8 -12.61 -0.25 -13.58
CA ILE A 8 -12.52 -0.83 -12.23
C ILE A 8 -13.93 -1.06 -11.66
N GLU A 9 -14.89 -0.19 -11.94
CA GLU A 9 -16.29 -0.36 -11.54
C GLU A 9 -16.90 -1.63 -12.14
N TYR A 10 -16.79 -1.81 -13.46
CA TYR A 10 -17.35 -3.00 -14.12
C TYR A 10 -16.64 -4.29 -13.71
N TYR A 11 -15.35 -4.21 -13.39
CA TYR A 11 -14.62 -5.33 -12.81
C TYR A 11 -15.16 -5.71 -11.42
N LYS A 12 -15.45 -4.74 -10.54
CA LYS A 12 -16.10 -5.02 -9.23
C LYS A 12 -17.50 -5.63 -9.40
N LYS A 13 -18.22 -5.26 -10.45
CA LYS A 13 -19.53 -5.84 -10.80
C LYS A 13 -19.46 -7.25 -11.40
N GLY A 14 -18.26 -7.84 -11.54
CA GLY A 14 -18.07 -9.23 -12.00
C GLY A 14 -18.06 -9.42 -13.52
N ASN A 15 -17.90 -8.35 -14.31
CA ASN A 15 -17.86 -8.46 -15.76
C ASN A 15 -16.53 -9.07 -16.24
N LYS A 16 -16.59 -9.87 -17.32
CA LYS A 16 -15.39 -10.39 -17.98
C LYS A 16 -14.64 -9.25 -18.68
N GLN A 17 -13.32 -9.40 -18.82
CA GLN A 17 -12.46 -8.38 -19.44
C GLN A 17 -12.91 -8.00 -20.87
N GLU A 18 -13.45 -8.96 -21.62
CA GLU A 18 -14.00 -8.70 -22.95
C GLU A 18 -15.24 -7.82 -22.91
N GLN A 19 -16.14 -8.06 -21.95
CA GLN A 19 -17.35 -7.25 -21.77
C GLN A 19 -16.98 -5.82 -21.33
N ILE A 20 -16.00 -5.69 -20.44
CA ILE A 20 -15.49 -4.38 -19.99
C ILE A 20 -14.88 -3.61 -21.16
N ALA A 21 -14.10 -4.29 -22.02
CA ALA A 21 -13.49 -3.68 -23.19
C ALA A 21 -14.56 -3.10 -24.14
N THR A 22 -15.64 -3.86 -24.38
CA THR A 22 -16.79 -3.41 -25.17
C THR A 22 -17.51 -2.23 -24.51
N LEU A 23 -17.83 -2.33 -23.22
CA LEU A 23 -18.54 -1.29 -22.46
C LEU A 23 -17.77 0.03 -22.36
N CYS A 24 -16.46 -0.04 -22.18
CA CYS A 24 -15.59 1.13 -22.05
C CYS A 24 -15.00 1.58 -23.39
N SER A 25 -15.39 0.96 -24.51
CA SER A 25 -14.87 1.23 -25.87
C SER A 25 -13.34 1.32 -25.90
N CYS A 26 -12.67 0.35 -25.27
CA CYS A 26 -11.21 0.32 -25.14
C CYS A 26 -10.65 -1.07 -25.47
N SER A 27 -9.35 -1.15 -25.78
CA SER A 27 -8.74 -2.44 -26.11
C SER A 27 -8.75 -3.38 -24.90
N ARG A 28 -8.91 -4.70 -25.15
CA ARG A 28 -8.77 -5.72 -24.10
C ARG A 28 -7.42 -5.64 -23.39
N MET A 29 -6.36 -5.28 -24.12
CA MET A 29 -5.02 -5.11 -23.55
C MET A 29 -4.96 -3.95 -22.56
N THR A 30 -5.68 -2.87 -22.83
CA THR A 30 -5.82 -1.72 -21.91
C THR A 30 -6.50 -2.16 -20.62
N VAL A 31 -7.63 -2.87 -20.73
CA VAL A 31 -8.36 -3.42 -19.57
C VAL A 31 -7.46 -4.35 -18.75
N PHE A 32 -6.78 -5.29 -19.41
CA PHE A 32 -5.86 -6.21 -18.76
C PHE A 32 -4.76 -5.48 -17.99
N THR A 33 -4.11 -4.50 -18.63
CA THR A 33 -3.01 -3.75 -18.01
C THR A 33 -3.47 -2.96 -16.78
N VAL A 34 -4.63 -2.30 -16.89
CA VAL A 34 -5.24 -1.54 -15.79
C VAL A 34 -5.57 -2.45 -14.61
N LEU A 35 -6.26 -3.57 -14.86
CA LEU A 35 -6.65 -4.52 -13.82
C LEU A 35 -5.44 -5.22 -13.19
N LYS A 36 -4.41 -5.52 -13.98
CA LYS A 36 -3.15 -6.09 -13.46
C LYS A 36 -2.53 -5.14 -12.44
N ARG A 37 -2.31 -3.87 -12.81
CA ARG A 37 -1.70 -2.88 -11.91
C ARG A 37 -2.60 -2.54 -10.71
N PHE A 38 -3.91 -2.47 -10.91
CA PHE A 38 -4.89 -2.28 -9.84
C PHE A 38 -4.79 -3.39 -8.78
N ARG A 39 -4.67 -4.66 -9.21
CA ARG A 39 -4.46 -5.80 -8.30
C ARG A 39 -3.09 -5.76 -7.62
N THR A 40 -2.02 -5.42 -8.36
CA THR A 40 -0.66 -5.32 -7.80
C THR A 40 -0.55 -4.27 -6.70
N LEU A 41 -1.30 -3.17 -6.82
CA LEU A 41 -1.34 -2.11 -5.81
C LEU A 41 -2.36 -2.37 -4.67
N GLU A 42 -3.07 -3.52 -4.71
CA GLU A 42 -4.10 -3.89 -3.74
C GLU A 42 -5.12 -2.79 -3.43
N LEU A 43 -5.46 -2.00 -4.44
CA LEU A 43 -6.39 -0.87 -4.30
C LEU A 43 -7.82 -1.37 -4.20
N ASN A 44 -8.65 -0.68 -3.40
CA ASN A 44 -10.08 -0.91 -3.39
C ASN A 44 -10.81 0.05 -4.33
N TYR A 45 -11.96 -0.38 -4.86
CA TYR A 45 -12.81 0.48 -5.67
C TYR A 45 -13.23 1.76 -4.94
N ASP A 46 -13.47 1.66 -3.63
CA ASP A 46 -13.89 2.80 -2.81
C ASP A 46 -12.78 3.86 -2.67
N ASP A 47 -11.52 3.48 -2.87
CA ASP A 47 -10.39 4.41 -2.97
C ASP A 47 -10.41 5.14 -4.33
N VAL A 48 -10.57 4.37 -5.41
CA VAL A 48 -10.59 4.87 -6.80
C VAL A 48 -11.79 5.77 -7.08
N LYS A 49 -12.96 5.49 -6.49
CA LYS A 49 -14.19 6.26 -6.72
C LYS A 49 -14.04 7.76 -6.40
N SER A 50 -13.22 8.10 -5.41
CA SER A 50 -12.94 9.48 -5.00
C SER A 50 -11.83 10.17 -5.78
N MET A 51 -11.06 9.43 -6.58
CA MET A 51 -9.93 9.98 -7.33
C MET A 51 -10.36 10.55 -8.68
N SER A 52 -9.60 11.51 -9.20
CA SER A 52 -9.73 11.96 -10.59
C SER A 52 -9.12 10.93 -11.56
N GLU A 53 -9.48 10.99 -12.85
CA GLU A 53 -8.90 10.07 -13.85
C GLU A 53 -7.38 10.30 -14.01
N GLU A 54 -6.90 11.52 -13.78
CA GLU A 54 -5.48 11.91 -13.81
C GLU A 54 -4.71 11.34 -12.60
N GLU A 55 -5.31 11.37 -11.41
CA GLU A 55 -4.77 10.73 -10.20
C GLU A 55 -4.62 9.23 -10.41
N ILE A 56 -5.67 8.58 -10.93
CA ILE A 56 -5.67 7.15 -11.22
C ILE A 56 -4.63 6.83 -12.29
N SER A 57 -4.51 7.67 -13.32
CA SER A 57 -3.51 7.49 -14.38
C SER A 57 -2.09 7.56 -13.83
N SER A 58 -1.81 8.52 -12.95
CA SER A 58 -0.48 8.71 -12.35
C SER A 58 -0.13 7.58 -11.37
N LEU A 59 -1.13 7.11 -10.62
CA LEU A 59 -0.98 5.99 -9.68
C LEU A 59 -0.75 4.66 -10.41
N LEU A 60 -1.54 4.38 -11.45
CA LEU A 60 -1.40 3.16 -12.24
C LEU A 60 -0.21 3.23 -13.20
N PHE A 61 0.13 4.39 -13.74
CA PHE A 61 1.15 4.57 -14.77
C PHE A 61 2.13 5.71 -14.45
N PRO A 62 2.94 5.57 -13.39
CA PRO A 62 3.91 6.60 -13.01
C PRO A 62 4.94 6.88 -14.12
N GLU A 63 5.29 5.88 -14.91
CA GLU A 63 6.19 5.98 -16.08
C GLU A 63 5.67 6.88 -17.20
N ARG A 64 4.36 7.15 -17.23
CA ARG A 64 3.71 7.99 -18.25
C ARG A 64 3.63 9.46 -17.84
N ALA A 65 4.02 9.81 -16.62
CA ALA A 65 4.12 11.19 -16.18
C ALA A 65 5.27 11.87 -16.94
N LYS A 66 5.03 13.06 -17.52
CA LYS A 66 6.12 13.83 -18.13
C LYS A 66 6.96 14.46 -17.02
N ALA A 67 8.24 14.70 -17.27
CA ALA A 67 9.09 15.44 -16.35
C ALA A 67 8.49 16.84 -16.07
N GLY A 68 8.11 17.11 -14.82
CA GLY A 68 7.42 18.34 -14.41
C GLY A 68 5.89 18.32 -14.49
N GLU A 69 5.28 17.28 -15.08
CA GLU A 69 3.82 17.04 -15.03
C GLU A 69 3.54 15.75 -14.26
N GLY A 70 3.09 15.85 -13.02
CA GLY A 70 2.74 14.67 -12.24
C GLY A 70 2.55 14.95 -10.76
N TYR A 71 2.29 13.88 -10.02
CA TYR A 71 2.16 13.92 -8.58
C TYR A 71 3.52 13.73 -7.91
N LEU A 72 3.81 14.51 -6.86
CA LEU A 72 4.98 14.26 -6.02
C LEU A 72 4.78 12.91 -5.32
N ILE A 73 5.66 11.95 -5.56
CA ILE A 73 5.63 10.66 -4.86
C ILE A 73 6.09 10.91 -3.41
N PRO A 74 5.28 10.59 -2.38
CA PRO A 74 5.68 10.74 -0.99
C PRO A 74 6.80 9.76 -0.62
N ASP A 75 7.86 10.24 0.02
CA ASP A 75 8.84 9.40 0.70
C ASP A 75 8.37 9.11 2.12
N PHE A 76 7.60 8.04 2.30
CA PHE A 76 7.01 7.72 3.60
C PHE A 76 8.04 7.39 4.69
N LYS A 77 9.22 6.89 4.32
CA LYS A 77 10.30 6.62 5.28
C LYS A 77 10.82 7.93 5.87
N TRP A 78 11.08 8.92 5.01
CA TRP A 78 11.47 10.25 5.46
C TRP A 78 10.34 10.96 6.22
N GLU A 79 9.11 10.84 5.75
CA GLU A 79 7.95 11.45 6.42
C GLU A 79 7.72 10.88 7.84
N GLU A 80 7.85 9.56 8.05
CA GLU A 80 7.79 8.94 9.38
C GLU A 80 8.93 9.43 10.28
N PHE A 81 10.15 9.54 9.75
CA PHE A 81 11.28 10.10 10.51
C PHE A 81 10.98 11.53 10.98
N GLN A 82 10.43 12.38 10.11
CA GLN A 82 10.03 13.73 10.49
C GLN A 82 8.88 13.74 11.51
N MET A 83 7.94 12.81 11.39
CA MET A 83 6.84 12.65 12.34
C MET A 83 7.37 12.29 13.73
N CYS A 84 8.28 11.33 13.83
CA CYS A 84 8.91 10.95 15.09
C CYS A 84 9.75 12.09 15.68
N LYS A 85 10.62 12.72 14.87
CA LYS A 85 11.51 13.80 15.31
C LYS A 85 10.74 15.02 15.83
N HIS A 86 9.63 15.36 15.19
CA HIS A 86 8.85 16.56 15.51
C HIS A 86 7.52 16.25 16.19
N GLN A 87 7.31 15.02 16.68
CA GLN A 87 6.06 14.52 17.26
C GLN A 87 4.82 14.96 16.45
N SER A 88 4.95 14.91 15.12
CA SER A 88 3.98 15.49 14.19
C SER A 88 2.96 14.43 13.76
N SER A 89 1.71 14.83 13.65
CA SER A 89 0.66 13.94 13.14
C SER A 89 0.82 13.68 11.63
N ILE A 90 0.33 12.54 11.16
CA ILE A 90 0.29 12.19 9.73
C ILE A 90 -0.44 13.26 8.89
N ARG A 91 -1.42 13.95 9.49
CA ARG A 91 -2.14 15.05 8.84
C ARG A 91 -1.29 16.30 8.69
N LEU A 92 -0.43 16.60 9.66
CA LEU A 92 0.54 17.69 9.55
C LEU A 92 1.62 17.37 8.52
N CYS A 93 2.07 16.11 8.47
CA CYS A 93 2.95 15.59 7.43
C CYS A 93 2.36 15.81 6.03
N TRP A 94 1.12 15.38 5.78
CA TRP A 94 0.44 15.62 4.49
C TRP A 94 0.42 17.10 4.11
N ARG A 95 0.12 18.02 5.05
CA ARG A 95 0.16 19.47 4.78
C ARG A 95 1.54 19.96 4.36
N ARG A 96 2.62 19.43 4.96
CA ARG A 96 4.01 19.76 4.60
C ARG A 96 4.37 19.20 3.22
N TYR A 97 3.95 17.96 2.94
CA TYR A 97 4.07 17.32 1.64
C TYR A 97 3.40 18.16 0.54
N CYS A 98 2.17 18.66 0.75
CA CYS A 98 1.48 19.51 -0.22
C CYS A 98 2.27 20.79 -0.54
N LYS A 99 2.86 21.43 0.47
CA LYS A 99 3.71 22.62 0.27
C LYS A 99 4.97 22.28 -0.53
N ARG A 100 5.55 21.10 -0.32
CA ARG A 100 6.74 20.64 -1.02
C ARG A 100 6.45 20.33 -2.48
N ALA A 101 5.32 19.67 -2.75
CA ALA A 101 4.83 19.43 -4.10
C ALA A 101 4.66 20.75 -4.86
N ALA A 102 3.98 21.73 -4.25
CA ALA A 102 3.81 23.06 -4.83
C ALA A 102 5.15 23.76 -5.12
N LYS A 103 6.14 23.66 -4.22
CA LYS A 103 7.48 24.24 -4.42
C LYS A 103 8.23 23.60 -5.60
N GLN A 104 7.93 22.35 -5.91
CA GLN A 104 8.54 21.60 -7.02
C GLN A 104 7.70 21.69 -8.31
N ASN A 105 6.64 22.51 -8.34
CA ASN A 105 5.65 22.57 -9.42
C ASN A 105 5.01 21.20 -9.73
N LEU A 106 4.86 20.35 -8.71
CA LEU A 106 4.21 19.05 -8.80
C LEU A 106 2.85 19.07 -8.08
N MET A 107 1.95 18.19 -8.50
CA MET A 107 0.66 18.01 -7.84
C MET A 107 0.82 17.22 -6.54
N ALA A 108 0.07 17.59 -5.52
CA ALA A 108 0.00 16.83 -4.29
C ALA A 108 -1.14 15.81 -4.38
N TYR A 109 -0.91 14.58 -3.92
CA TYR A 109 -1.99 13.63 -3.74
C TYR A 109 -3.03 14.17 -2.76
N SER A 110 -4.31 13.94 -3.05
CA SER A 110 -5.39 14.24 -2.10
C SER A 110 -5.15 13.55 -0.76
N TRP A 111 -5.73 14.08 0.32
CA TRP A 111 -5.61 13.50 1.67
C TRP A 111 -5.93 12.00 1.70
N LYS A 112 -6.98 11.61 0.98
CA LYS A 112 -7.43 10.22 0.92
C LYS A 112 -6.42 9.34 0.18
N CYS A 113 -5.93 9.78 -0.99
CA CYS A 113 -4.86 9.06 -1.71
C CYS A 113 -3.61 8.90 -0.84
N PHE A 114 -3.20 9.99 -0.18
CA PHE A 114 -2.01 10.00 0.66
C PHE A 114 -2.13 9.00 1.82
N ILE A 115 -3.27 8.96 2.51
CA ILE A 115 -3.46 8.02 3.63
C ILE A 115 -3.60 6.58 3.16
N THR A 116 -4.22 6.32 2.01
CA THR A 116 -4.28 4.97 1.41
C THR A 116 -2.87 4.48 1.06
N LEU A 117 -2.06 5.34 0.43
CA LEU A 117 -0.65 5.04 0.12
C LEU A 117 0.19 4.84 1.38
N TYR A 118 0.01 5.67 2.41
CA TYR A 118 0.70 5.53 3.68
C TYR A 118 0.32 4.24 4.40
N ASN A 119 -0.95 3.88 4.41
CA ASN A 119 -1.41 2.62 4.99
C ASN A 119 -0.88 1.42 4.21
N ALA A 120 -0.82 1.48 2.88
CA ALA A 120 -0.21 0.44 2.05
C ALA A 120 1.29 0.31 2.33
N TYR A 121 1.99 1.42 2.55
CA TYR A 121 3.39 1.43 2.97
C TYR A 121 3.58 0.79 4.36
N ARG A 122 2.70 1.10 5.32
CA ARG A 122 2.73 0.52 6.68
C ARG A 122 2.22 -0.92 6.75
N ARG A 123 1.53 -1.40 5.70
CA ARG A 123 1.06 -2.78 5.67
C ARG A 123 2.28 -3.69 5.64
N PRO A 124 2.27 -4.74 6.47
CA PRO A 124 3.36 -5.71 6.48
C PRO A 124 3.30 -6.45 5.15
N LYS A 125 4.38 -6.43 4.39
CA LYS A 125 4.45 -7.14 3.12
C LYS A 125 4.49 -8.63 3.40
N ILE A 126 3.74 -9.42 2.64
CA ILE A 126 3.89 -10.88 2.62
C ILE A 126 5.30 -11.15 2.12
N VAL A 127 6.19 -11.55 3.02
CA VAL A 127 7.56 -11.91 2.66
C VAL A 127 7.50 -13.28 1.99
N VAL A 128 8.20 -13.43 0.86
CA VAL A 128 8.31 -14.75 0.20
C VAL A 128 8.88 -15.74 1.21
N GLU A 129 8.13 -16.82 1.46
CA GLU A 129 8.55 -17.91 2.33
C GLU A 129 9.79 -18.60 1.73
N ASP A 130 10.82 -18.81 2.55
CA ASP A 130 11.94 -19.68 2.16
C ASP A 130 11.54 -21.14 2.46
N PRO A 131 11.40 -22.02 1.45
CA PRO A 131 10.97 -23.40 1.68
C PRO A 131 11.85 -24.18 2.68
N ASN A 132 13.10 -23.77 2.85
CA ASN A 132 14.06 -24.42 3.73
C ASN A 132 14.09 -23.84 5.15
N ASP A 133 13.55 -22.64 5.39
CA ASP A 133 13.61 -21.95 6.69
C ASP A 133 12.22 -21.82 7.35
N LYS A 134 11.73 -22.96 7.85
CA LYS A 134 10.42 -23.07 8.51
C LYS A 134 10.31 -22.23 9.79
N ILE A 135 11.42 -22.00 10.49
CA ILE A 135 11.44 -21.25 11.75
C ILE A 135 11.27 -19.77 11.45
N ARG A 136 12.05 -19.23 10.51
CA ARG A 136 11.95 -17.83 10.11
C ARG A 136 10.60 -17.52 9.46
N ASN A 137 10.04 -18.42 8.66
CA ASN A 137 8.70 -18.22 8.07
C ASN A 137 7.62 -18.15 9.15
N LYS A 138 7.62 -19.08 10.10
CA LYS A 138 6.64 -19.07 11.20
C LYS A 138 6.78 -17.84 12.11
N LEU A 139 8.01 -17.35 12.31
CA LEU A 139 8.26 -16.11 13.05
C LEU A 139 7.74 -14.88 12.28
N LYS A 140 7.96 -14.84 10.95
CA LYS A 140 7.38 -13.82 10.06
C LYS A 140 5.85 -13.81 10.11
N ASP A 141 5.21 -14.99 10.17
CA ASP A 141 3.75 -15.09 10.31
C ASP A 141 3.24 -14.49 11.62
N PHE A 142 3.92 -14.77 12.75
CA PHE A 142 3.58 -14.15 14.03
C PHE A 142 3.73 -12.62 13.96
N ASN A 143 4.80 -12.12 13.33
CA ASN A 143 5.02 -10.69 13.17
C ASN A 143 3.96 -10.04 12.27
N PHE A 144 3.58 -10.71 11.19
CA PHE A 144 2.47 -10.31 10.34
C PHE A 144 1.15 -10.22 11.13
N LEU A 145 0.81 -11.26 11.90
CA LEU A 145 -0.41 -11.26 12.73
C LEU A 145 -0.41 -10.14 13.79
N LEU A 146 0.73 -9.90 14.44
CA LEU A 146 0.87 -8.84 15.44
C LEU A 146 0.68 -7.45 14.82
N SER A 147 1.25 -7.22 13.64
CA SER A 147 1.13 -5.95 12.92
C SER A 147 -0.28 -5.67 12.39
N CYS A 148 -1.10 -6.71 12.17
CA CYS A 148 -2.52 -6.57 11.83
C CYS A 148 -3.41 -6.23 13.05
N CYS A 149 -2.88 -6.36 14.27
CA CYS A 149 -3.64 -6.11 15.50
C CYS A 149 -3.28 -4.74 16.09
N GLN A 150 -4.26 -4.04 16.68
CA GLN A 150 -3.99 -2.82 17.45
C GLN A 150 -3.14 -3.17 18.68
N ARG A 151 -2.02 -2.45 18.87
CA ARG A 151 -1.11 -2.64 20.00
C ARG A 151 -1.89 -2.54 21.32
N GLY A 152 -1.74 -3.55 22.18
CA GLY A 152 -2.43 -3.64 23.47
C GLY A 152 -3.82 -4.28 23.44
N SER A 153 -4.40 -4.56 22.28
CA SER A 153 -5.66 -5.33 22.17
C SER A 153 -5.50 -6.76 22.72
N ILE A 154 -6.61 -7.38 23.13
CA ILE A 154 -6.62 -8.78 23.62
C ILE A 154 -6.00 -9.71 22.57
N ASN A 155 -6.37 -9.53 21.29
CA ASN A 155 -5.81 -10.31 20.19
C ASN A 155 -4.28 -10.15 20.08
N TYR A 156 -3.78 -8.91 20.17
CA TYR A 156 -2.34 -8.63 20.16
C TYR A 156 -1.63 -9.37 21.32
N GLN A 157 -2.18 -9.29 22.54
CA GLN A 157 -1.59 -9.95 23.71
C GLN A 157 -1.60 -11.48 23.60
N VAL A 158 -2.67 -12.06 23.07
CA VAL A 158 -2.77 -13.52 22.86
C VAL A 158 -1.76 -13.99 21.82
N ILE A 159 -1.64 -13.27 20.69
CA ILE A 159 -0.67 -13.61 19.64
C ILE A 159 0.76 -13.46 20.16
N GLN A 160 1.04 -12.38 20.91
CA GLN A 160 2.36 -12.15 21.49
C GLN A 160 2.75 -13.26 22.47
N ARG A 161 1.83 -13.65 23.37
CA ARG A 161 2.08 -14.75 24.31
C ARG A 161 2.37 -16.07 23.59
N LYS A 162 1.58 -16.41 22.57
CA LYS A 162 1.79 -17.62 21.77
C LYS A 162 3.15 -17.62 21.07
N LYS A 163 3.58 -16.47 20.53
CA LYS A 163 4.89 -16.29 19.91
C LYS A 163 6.01 -16.52 20.93
N GLU A 164 5.91 -15.89 22.11
CA GLU A 164 6.91 -16.03 23.18
C GLU A 164 7.00 -17.46 23.73
N GLU A 165 5.86 -18.12 23.95
CA GLU A 165 5.80 -19.53 24.37
C GLU A 165 6.42 -20.45 23.32
N TRP A 166 6.15 -20.20 22.04
CA TRP A 166 6.73 -20.97 20.93
C TRP A 166 8.25 -20.78 20.85
N LEU A 167 8.76 -19.56 20.94
CA LEU A 167 10.21 -19.29 20.97
C LEU A 167 10.89 -19.92 22.19
N LYS A 168 10.28 -19.83 23.38
CA LYS A 168 10.76 -20.51 24.61
C LYS A 168 10.82 -22.01 24.45
N SER A 169 9.82 -22.63 23.79
CA SER A 169 9.80 -24.07 23.55
C SER A 169 10.98 -24.55 22.69
N LEU A 170 11.48 -23.68 21.81
CA LEU A 170 12.62 -23.94 20.93
C LEU A 170 13.97 -23.46 21.52
N LYS A 171 13.96 -22.79 22.68
CA LYS A 171 15.13 -22.12 23.28
C LYS A 171 15.80 -21.12 22.33
N LEU A 172 14.99 -20.38 21.59
CA LEU A 172 15.43 -19.40 20.61
C LEU A 172 15.12 -17.97 21.07
N GLU A 173 15.99 -17.04 20.67
CA GLU A 173 15.85 -15.60 20.91
C GLU A 173 15.59 -14.91 19.57
N GLU A 174 14.57 -14.05 19.52
CA GLU A 174 14.08 -13.44 18.26
C GLU A 174 15.12 -12.51 17.62
N ASP A 175 15.81 -11.73 18.44
CA ASP A 175 16.89 -10.80 18.10
C ASP A 175 18.10 -11.50 17.46
N LYS A 176 18.20 -12.83 17.57
CA LYS A 176 19.24 -13.64 16.93
C LYS A 176 18.80 -14.27 15.60
N ILE A 177 17.55 -14.07 15.17
CA ILE A 177 16.96 -14.74 13.99
C ILE A 177 16.64 -13.76 12.86
N LEU A 178 16.18 -12.56 13.21
CA LEU A 178 15.84 -11.50 12.26
C LEU A 178 16.94 -10.44 12.27
N ASP A 179 17.46 -10.12 11.09
CA ASP A 179 18.35 -8.97 10.93
C ASP A 179 17.55 -7.67 11.10
N ASP A 180 18.11 -6.68 11.79
CA ASP A 180 17.55 -5.33 11.91
C ASP A 180 17.59 -4.65 10.51
N GLU A 181 16.54 -4.82 9.69
CA GLU A 181 16.33 -4.08 8.43
C GLU A 181 15.51 -2.79 8.61
#